data_AF-A0ABD0MBN9-F1
#
_entry.id   AF-A0ABD0MBN9-F1
#
_cell.length_a   1.000
_cell.length_b   1.000
_cell.length_c   1.000
_cell.angle_alpha   90.00
_cell.angle_beta   90.00
_cell.angle_gamma   90.00
#
_symmetry.space_group_name_H-M   'P 1'
#
loop_
_entity.id
_entity.type
_entity.pdbx_description
1 polymer ?
#
loop_
_entity_poly.entity_id
_entity_poly.type
_entity_poly.pdbx_seq_one_letter_code
_entity_poly.pdbx_strand_id
1 'polypeptide(L)'
;MFIMISNWQQTKVKDPVEKRMAETFKEAAMSVTITTLTDVLGFYIGLMSEFRSVQAFCLYTSTSIIFRYIYNILFFGSALALNGRREQSNRHWLTCCKLPTQAPEGKSLAYHLWCVGGDYDKETGAEKQQPIAHFFRSYYGPFLTKSWTKVCVMLLYVGYLAGAIYGCLHLEQGIDMRDLAADDSYVVNYYDGTVQMSWF
;
A
#
# COMPACT_ATOMS: atom_id res chain seq x y z
N MET A 1 -6.39 1.57 -2.88
CA MET A 1 -6.69 0.42 -3.77
C MET A 1 -6.67 -0.91 -3.01
N PHE A 2 -5.54 -1.40 -2.51
CA PHE A 2 -5.47 -2.73 -1.86
C PHE A 2 -6.45 -2.92 -0.69
N ILE A 3 -6.57 -1.94 0.21
CA ILE A 3 -7.53 -1.98 1.33
C ILE A 3 -8.97 -2.17 0.83
N MET A 4 -9.32 -1.50 -0.26
CA MET A 4 -10.66 -1.54 -0.85
C MET A 4 -10.95 -2.89 -1.52
N ILE A 5 -9.97 -3.51 -2.17
CA ILE A 5 -10.09 -4.89 -2.67
C ILE A 5 -10.20 -5.87 -1.52
N SER A 6 -9.35 -5.75 -0.50
CA SER A 6 -9.35 -6.63 0.67
C SER A 6 -10.69 -6.62 1.40
N ASN A 7 -11.32 -5.45 1.55
CA ASN A 7 -12.67 -5.34 2.12
C ASN A 7 -13.74 -5.88 1.17
N TRP A 8 -13.61 -5.66 -0.15
CA TRP A 8 -14.50 -6.25 -1.16
C TRP A 8 -14.52 -7.78 -1.09
N GLN A 9 -13.35 -8.41 -0.95
CA GLN A 9 -13.22 -9.88 -0.85
C GLN A 9 -13.83 -10.47 0.42
N GLN A 10 -13.90 -9.68 1.50
CA GLN A 10 -14.54 -10.08 2.75
C GLN A 10 -16.07 -9.96 2.72
N THR A 11 -16.62 -9.22 1.75
CA THR A 11 -18.09 -9.13 1.59
C THR A 11 -18.68 -10.43 1.03
N LYS A 12 -19.98 -10.64 1.30
CA LYS A 12 -20.71 -11.81 0.81
C LYS A 12 -20.93 -11.72 -0.70
N VAL A 13 -20.51 -12.75 -1.42
CA VAL A 13 -20.50 -12.81 -2.89
C VAL A 13 -21.91 -12.77 -3.48
N LYS A 14 -22.89 -13.34 -2.76
CA LYS A 14 -24.30 -13.44 -3.22
C LYS A 14 -25.12 -12.16 -3.01
N ASP A 15 -24.62 -11.18 -2.26
CA ASP A 15 -25.34 -9.92 -2.03
C ASP A 15 -25.33 -9.06 -3.32
N PRO A 16 -26.35 -8.21 -3.54
CA PRO A 16 -26.38 -7.31 -4.69
C PRO A 16 -25.16 -6.37 -4.67
N VAL A 17 -24.65 -6.05 -5.87
CA VAL A 17 -23.43 -5.26 -6.06
C VAL A 17 -23.53 -3.92 -5.32
N GLU A 18 -24.69 -3.28 -5.33
CA GLU A 18 -24.94 -2.01 -4.66
C GLU A 18 -24.68 -2.09 -3.15
N LYS A 19 -25.10 -3.18 -2.52
CA LYS A 19 -24.93 -3.41 -1.08
C LYS A 19 -23.47 -3.77 -0.73
N ARG A 20 -22.83 -4.61 -1.54
CA ARG A 20 -21.39 -4.94 -1.38
C ARG A 20 -20.52 -3.69 -1.52
N MET A 21 -20.83 -2.84 -2.49
CA MET A 21 -20.13 -1.58 -2.73
C MET A 21 -20.32 -0.62 -1.56
N ALA A 22 -21.55 -0.48 -1.05
CA ALA A 22 -21.82 0.38 0.10
C ALA A 22 -21.04 -0.05 1.35
N GLU A 23 -21.01 -1.36 1.67
CA GLU A 23 -20.27 -1.87 2.83
C GLU A 23 -18.75 -1.69 2.66
N THR A 24 -18.23 -2.01 1.47
CA THR A 24 -16.81 -1.85 1.14
C THR A 24 -16.37 -0.40 1.24
N PHE A 25 -17.16 0.53 0.70
CA PHE A 25 -16.87 1.96 0.75
C PHE A 25 -16.98 2.51 2.17
N LYS A 26 -17.97 2.07 2.95
CA LYS A 26 -18.13 2.48 4.35
C LYS A 26 -16.86 2.22 5.15
N GLU A 27 -16.26 1.04 5.05
CA GLU A 27 -15.06 0.73 5.84
C GLU A 27 -13.76 1.18 5.16
N ALA A 28 -13.58 0.88 3.87
CA ALA A 28 -12.32 1.13 3.17
C ALA A 28 -12.10 2.62 2.89
N ALA A 29 -13.14 3.35 2.47
CA ALA A 29 -12.96 4.74 2.06
C ALA A 29 -12.67 5.64 3.27
N MET A 30 -13.28 5.38 4.43
CA MET A 30 -12.98 6.13 5.66
C MET A 30 -11.47 6.10 5.98
N SER A 31 -10.85 4.91 5.96
CA SER A 31 -9.41 4.77 6.23
C SER A 31 -8.54 5.51 5.20
N VAL A 32 -8.90 5.40 3.91
CA VAL A 32 -8.18 6.10 2.83
C VAL A 32 -8.30 7.61 3.00
N THR A 33 -9.50 8.14 3.28
CA THR A 33 -9.73 9.58 3.47
C THR A 33 -8.92 10.14 4.63
N ILE A 34 -8.90 9.45 5.78
CA ILE A 34 -8.13 9.87 6.97
C ILE A 34 -6.64 9.96 6.63
N THR A 35 -6.11 8.97 5.93
CA THR A 35 -4.70 8.95 5.51
C THR A 35 -4.42 10.12 4.56
N THR A 36 -5.24 10.31 3.53
CA THR A 36 -5.03 11.40 2.56
C THR A 36 -5.16 12.77 3.20
N LEU A 37 -6.07 12.94 4.15
CA LEU A 37 -6.24 14.20 4.87
C LEU A 37 -5.00 14.51 5.71
N THR A 38 -4.51 13.51 6.44
CA THR A 38 -3.31 13.66 7.28
C THR A 38 -2.07 13.94 6.42
N ASP A 39 -1.92 13.24 5.28
CA ASP A 39 -0.83 13.48 4.34
C ASP A 39 -0.88 14.92 3.80
N VAL A 40 -2.05 15.39 3.35
CA VAL A 40 -2.22 16.76 2.83
C VAL A 40 -1.90 17.80 3.90
N LEU A 41 -2.33 17.59 5.15
CA LEU A 41 -1.99 18.48 6.26
C LEU A 41 -0.48 18.48 6.55
N GLY A 42 0.16 17.31 6.52
CA GLY A 42 1.61 17.18 6.70
C GLY A 42 2.40 17.91 5.61
N PHE A 43 2.02 17.72 4.33
CA PHE A 43 2.64 18.45 3.22
C PHE A 43 2.32 19.94 3.25
N TYR A 44 1.15 20.34 3.75
CA TYR A 44 0.80 21.74 3.93
C TYR A 44 1.68 22.43 4.97
N ILE A 45 1.98 21.76 6.09
CA ILE A 45 2.97 22.25 7.06
C ILE A 45 4.36 22.34 6.42
N GLY A 46 4.72 21.39 5.54
CA GLY A 46 5.97 21.41 4.77
C GLY A 46 6.15 22.64 3.87
N LEU A 47 5.05 23.28 3.43
CA LEU A 47 5.11 24.53 2.66
C LEU A 47 5.63 25.73 3.47
N MET A 48 5.61 25.65 4.80
CA MET A 48 6.14 26.70 5.68
C MET A 48 7.67 26.67 5.79
N SER A 49 8.34 25.67 5.18
CA SER A 49 9.80 25.58 5.18
C SER A 49 10.45 26.73 4.41
N GLU A 50 11.61 27.20 4.87
CA GLU A 50 12.35 28.31 4.24
C GLU A 50 12.99 27.91 2.89
N PHE A 51 13.18 26.61 2.64
CA PHE A 51 13.80 26.11 1.41
C PHE A 51 12.82 26.02 0.24
N ARG A 52 13.08 26.78 -0.82
CA ARG A 52 12.20 26.85 -2.01
C ARG A 52 12.01 25.50 -2.72
N SER A 53 13.04 24.64 -2.71
CA SER A 53 12.96 23.29 -3.29
C SER A 53 11.95 22.42 -2.54
N VAL A 54 11.96 22.47 -1.20
CA VAL A 54 11.03 21.72 -0.34
C VAL A 54 9.60 22.22 -0.53
N GLN A 55 9.40 23.54 -0.62
CA GLN A 55 8.08 24.12 -0.91
C GLN A 55 7.49 23.61 -2.22
N ALA A 56 8.28 23.60 -3.31
CA ALA A 56 7.82 23.10 -4.60
C ALA A 56 7.47 21.61 -4.53
N PHE A 57 8.33 20.79 -3.92
CA PHE A 57 8.07 19.37 -3.72
C PHE A 57 6.78 19.12 -2.92
N CYS A 58 6.58 19.81 -1.78
CA CYS A 58 5.39 19.71 -0.96
C CYS A 58 4.11 20.15 -1.70
N LEU A 59 4.20 21.16 -2.56
CA LEU A 59 3.07 21.64 -3.36
C LEU A 59 2.61 20.60 -4.40
N TYR A 60 3.56 20.04 -5.15
CA TYR A 60 3.28 19.03 -6.16
C TYR A 60 2.77 17.72 -5.55
N THR A 61 3.36 17.28 -4.44
CA THR A 61 2.94 16.06 -3.73
C THR A 61 1.55 16.21 -3.11
N SER A 62 1.26 17.33 -2.44
CA SER A 62 -0.08 17.61 -1.89
C SER A 62 -1.16 17.58 -2.98
N THR A 63 -0.90 18.26 -4.10
CA THR A 63 -1.81 18.27 -5.26
C THR A 63 -1.99 16.86 -5.82
N SER A 64 -0.91 16.09 -5.97
CA SER A 64 -0.95 14.70 -6.44
C SER A 64 -1.76 13.78 -5.52
N ILE A 65 -1.68 13.97 -4.20
CA ILE A 65 -2.43 13.17 -3.22
C ILE A 65 -3.93 13.44 -3.31
N ILE A 66 -4.32 14.70 -3.52
CA ILE A 66 -5.72 15.07 -3.75
C ILE A 66 -6.25 14.41 -5.03
N PHE A 67 -5.50 14.49 -6.14
CA PHE A 67 -5.88 13.80 -7.37
C PHE A 67 -5.96 12.29 -7.18
N ARG A 68 -4.96 11.68 -6.51
CA ARG A 68 -4.95 10.24 -6.18
C ARG A 68 -6.22 9.84 -5.43
N TYR A 69 -6.67 10.65 -4.47
CA TYR A 69 -7.88 10.39 -3.71
C TYR A 69 -9.13 10.37 -4.61
N ILE A 70 -9.29 11.38 -5.47
CA ILE A 70 -10.40 11.49 -6.41
C ILE A 70 -10.41 10.27 -7.36
N TYR A 71 -9.26 9.93 -7.96
CA TYR A 71 -9.15 8.75 -8.83
C TYR A 71 -9.45 7.45 -8.08
N ASN A 72 -9.05 7.33 -6.80
CA ASN A 72 -9.31 6.13 -6.03
C ASN A 72 -10.80 5.93 -5.70
N ILE A 73 -11.55 7.00 -5.44
CA ILE A 73 -12.99 6.90 -5.14
C ILE A 73 -13.80 6.73 -6.43
N LEU A 74 -13.55 7.57 -7.44
CA LEU A 74 -14.38 7.61 -8.65
C LEU A 74 -14.00 6.53 -9.67
N PHE A 75 -12.76 6.58 -10.15
CA PHE A 75 -12.33 5.70 -11.25
C PHE A 75 -12.17 4.26 -10.77
N PHE A 76 -11.47 4.06 -9.66
CA PHE A 76 -11.30 2.72 -9.12
C PHE A 76 -12.59 2.16 -8.50
N GLY A 77 -13.43 3.00 -7.88
CA GLY A 77 -14.75 2.61 -7.41
C GLY A 77 -15.69 2.13 -8.51
N SER A 78 -15.74 2.86 -9.64
CA SER A 78 -16.56 2.46 -10.79
C SER A 78 -16.03 1.18 -11.45
N ALA A 79 -14.71 1.03 -11.59
CA ALA A 79 -14.10 -0.21 -12.06
C ALA A 79 -14.43 -1.40 -11.14
N LEU A 80 -14.45 -1.19 -9.82
CA LEU A 80 -14.84 -2.22 -8.85
C LEU A 80 -16.32 -2.61 -9.00
N ALA A 81 -17.22 -1.65 -9.19
CA ALA A 81 -18.64 -1.93 -9.43
C ALA A 81 -18.86 -2.72 -10.73
N LEU A 82 -18.15 -2.37 -11.81
CA LEU A 82 -18.19 -3.11 -13.06
C LEU A 82 -17.66 -4.53 -12.88
N ASN A 83 -16.55 -4.69 -12.15
CA ASN A 83 -16.01 -6.00 -11.83
C ASN A 83 -17.00 -6.83 -10.97
N GLY A 84 -17.69 -6.22 -10.01
CA GLY A 84 -18.72 -6.89 -9.22
C GLY A 84 -19.91 -7.38 -10.04
N ARG A 85 -20.37 -6.59 -11.02
CA ARG A 85 -21.41 -7.04 -11.99
C ARG A 85 -20.91 -8.20 -12.87
N ARG A 86 -19.63 -8.17 -13.24
CA ARG A 86 -18.99 -9.25 -14.01
C ARG A 86 -18.87 -10.53 -13.16
N GLU A 87 -18.50 -10.40 -11.89
CA GLU A 87 -18.42 -11.49 -10.90
C GLU A 87 -19.78 -12.15 -10.69
N GLN A 88 -20.85 -11.36 -10.51
CA GLN A 88 -22.23 -11.87 -10.35
C GLN A 88 -22.71 -12.69 -11.57
N SER A 89 -22.26 -12.33 -12.78
CA SER A 89 -22.62 -13.06 -14.00
C SER A 89 -21.70 -14.25 -14.33
N ASN A 90 -20.80 -14.62 -13.40
CA ASN A 90 -19.81 -15.69 -13.54
C ASN A 90 -19.09 -15.67 -14.88
N ARG A 91 -18.66 -14.48 -15.31
CA ARG A 91 -17.90 -14.32 -16.55
C ARG A 91 -16.40 -14.43 -16.29
N HIS A 92 -15.65 -14.90 -17.28
CA HIS A 92 -14.18 -14.88 -17.25
C HIS A 92 -13.65 -13.44 -17.12
N TRP A 93 -12.50 -13.26 -16.45
CA TRP A 93 -11.91 -11.94 -16.20
C TRP A 93 -11.40 -11.23 -17.45
N LEU A 94 -10.79 -11.97 -18.37
CA LEU A 94 -10.28 -11.46 -19.65
C LEU A 94 -11.31 -11.51 -20.81
N THR A 95 -11.93 -12.67 -21.06
CA THR A 95 -12.78 -12.92 -22.23
C THR A 95 -14.26 -12.56 -22.05
N CYS A 96 -14.72 -12.20 -20.85
CA CYS A 96 -16.13 -11.85 -20.55
C CYS A 96 -17.18 -12.92 -20.93
N CYS A 97 -16.76 -14.12 -21.33
CA CYS A 97 -17.62 -15.27 -21.59
C CYS A 97 -18.12 -15.87 -20.27
N LYS A 98 -19.37 -16.35 -20.25
CA LYS A 98 -19.93 -17.03 -19.07
C LYS A 98 -19.21 -18.37 -18.87
N LEU A 99 -18.72 -18.59 -17.66
CA LEU A 99 -18.07 -19.83 -17.26
C LEU A 99 -19.12 -20.78 -16.65
N PRO A 100 -19.01 -22.09 -16.87
CA PRO A 100 -19.84 -23.07 -16.18
C PRO A 100 -19.49 -23.09 -14.68
N THR A 101 -20.52 -23.03 -13.84
CA THR A 101 -20.38 -22.99 -12.36
C THR A 101 -19.82 -24.30 -11.76
N GLN A 102 -19.86 -25.40 -12.52
CA GLN A 102 -19.29 -26.69 -12.11
C GLN A 102 -18.28 -27.14 -13.17
N ALA A 103 -17.07 -27.46 -12.71
CA ALA A 103 -16.05 -28.04 -13.57
C ALA A 103 -16.51 -29.45 -14.00
N PRO A 104 -16.53 -29.79 -15.30
CA PRO A 104 -16.72 -31.17 -15.73
C PRO A 104 -15.56 -32.03 -15.21
N GLU A 105 -15.86 -33.18 -14.59
CA GLU A 105 -14.88 -34.12 -14.09
C GLU A 105 -13.92 -34.54 -15.22
N GLY A 106 -12.60 -34.36 -15.02
CA GLY A 106 -11.56 -34.87 -15.93
C GLY A 106 -10.78 -33.84 -16.78
N LYS A 107 -10.92 -32.52 -16.57
CA LYS A 107 -10.10 -31.50 -17.28
C LYS A 107 -8.87 -31.04 -16.49
N SER A 108 -7.82 -30.66 -17.24
CA SER A 108 -6.50 -30.19 -16.76
C SER A 108 -6.58 -29.09 -15.70
N LEU A 109 -5.61 -29.09 -14.78
CA LEU A 109 -5.41 -28.08 -13.72
C LEU A 109 -5.34 -26.64 -14.28
N ALA A 110 -4.86 -26.48 -15.52
CA ALA A 110 -4.86 -25.20 -16.23
C ALA A 110 -6.28 -24.73 -16.61
N TYR A 111 -7.19 -25.64 -16.96
CA TYR A 111 -8.60 -25.34 -17.20
C TYR A 111 -9.32 -24.97 -15.90
N HIS A 112 -8.94 -25.58 -14.77
CA HIS A 112 -9.49 -25.24 -13.46
C HIS A 112 -9.03 -23.86 -12.97
N LEU A 113 -7.79 -23.46 -13.28
CA LEU A 113 -7.24 -22.16 -12.93
C LEU A 113 -7.78 -21.02 -13.82
N TRP A 114 -8.01 -21.30 -15.11
CA TRP A 114 -8.43 -20.27 -16.08
C TRP A 114 -9.95 -20.21 -16.30
N CYS A 115 -10.66 -21.34 -16.25
CA CYS A 115 -12.04 -21.43 -16.77
C CYS A 115 -13.09 -21.84 -15.73
N VAL A 116 -12.77 -21.77 -14.43
CA VAL A 116 -13.75 -21.98 -13.35
C VAL A 116 -13.95 -20.64 -12.64
N GLY A 117 -15.21 -20.27 -12.40
CA GLY A 117 -15.54 -19.09 -11.59
C GLY A 117 -14.91 -19.19 -10.19
N GLY A 118 -14.72 -18.05 -9.52
CA GLY A 118 -14.11 -18.01 -8.19
C GLY A 118 -14.71 -19.08 -7.25
N ASP A 119 -13.86 -19.78 -6.51
CA ASP A 119 -14.30 -20.74 -5.51
C ASP A 119 -14.71 -19.97 -4.25
N TYR A 120 -15.98 -20.05 -3.89
CA TYR A 120 -16.55 -19.34 -2.75
C TYR A 120 -16.91 -20.34 -1.66
N ASP A 121 -16.60 -20.02 -0.41
CA ASP A 121 -16.99 -20.88 0.70
C ASP A 121 -18.52 -20.89 0.85
N LYS A 122 -19.13 -22.08 0.82
CA LYS A 122 -20.60 -22.25 0.84
C LYS A 122 -21.21 -21.89 2.20
N GLU A 123 -20.41 -21.95 3.27
CA GLU A 123 -20.81 -21.69 4.66
C GLU A 123 -20.85 -20.18 4.98
N THR A 124 -19.79 -19.45 4.62
CA THR A 124 -19.67 -17.99 4.88
C THR A 124 -20.12 -17.12 3.70
N GLY A 125 -20.15 -17.66 2.49
CA GLY A 125 -20.49 -16.92 1.27
C GLY A 125 -19.44 -15.88 0.85
N ALA A 126 -18.25 -15.89 1.46
CA ALA A 126 -17.12 -15.04 1.13
C ALA A 126 -16.14 -15.76 0.18
N GLU A 127 -15.31 -15.01 -0.55
CA GLU A 127 -14.20 -15.60 -1.30
C GLU A 127 -13.24 -16.34 -0.36
N LYS A 128 -12.67 -17.47 -0.82
CA LYS A 128 -11.64 -18.18 -0.06
C LYS A 128 -10.51 -17.22 0.32
N GLN A 129 -10.15 -17.20 1.60
CA GLN A 129 -9.10 -16.33 2.12
C GLN A 129 -7.77 -16.60 1.42
N GLN A 130 -7.09 -15.53 1.03
CA GLN A 130 -5.75 -15.59 0.45
C GLN A 130 -4.79 -16.33 1.40
N PRO A 131 -3.85 -17.15 0.90
CA PRO A 131 -2.94 -17.94 1.72
C PRO A 131 -2.10 -17.07 2.69
N ILE A 132 -1.80 -15.83 2.29
CA ILE A 132 -1.10 -14.86 3.14
C ILE A 132 -1.94 -14.44 4.36
N ALA A 133 -3.24 -14.21 4.17
CA ALA A 133 -4.13 -13.82 5.27
C ALA A 133 -4.27 -14.95 6.29
N HIS A 134 -4.31 -16.20 5.81
CA HIS A 134 -4.29 -17.38 6.69
C HIS A 134 -2.98 -17.48 7.49
N PHE A 135 -1.81 -17.26 6.86
CA PHE A 135 -0.54 -17.23 7.59
C PHE A 135 -0.50 -16.17 8.68
N PHE A 136 -0.94 -14.95 8.38
CA PHE A 136 -1.00 -13.85 9.34
C PHE A 136 -1.95 -14.16 10.51
N ARG A 137 -3.10 -14.77 10.24
CA ARG A 137 -4.08 -15.11 11.28
C ARG A 137 -3.66 -16.30 12.13
N SER A 138 -3.15 -17.37 11.50
CA SER A 138 -2.93 -18.66 12.16
C SER A 138 -1.56 -18.77 12.82
N TYR A 139 -0.51 -18.15 12.27
CA TYR A 139 0.84 -18.28 12.79
C TYR A 139 1.34 -16.98 13.44
N TYR A 140 1.23 -15.87 12.71
CA TYR A 140 1.80 -14.58 13.15
C TYR A 140 1.01 -13.95 14.31
N GLY A 141 -0.33 -13.93 14.23
CA GLY A 141 -1.22 -13.40 15.25
C GLY A 141 -1.01 -14.03 16.65
N PRO A 142 -1.13 -15.36 16.81
CA PRO A 142 -0.93 -15.99 18.12
C PRO A 142 0.51 -15.88 18.61
N PHE A 143 1.51 -15.82 17.71
CA PHE A 143 2.91 -15.62 18.10
C PHE A 143 3.14 -14.25 18.76
N LEU A 144 2.59 -13.18 18.19
CA LEU A 144 2.72 -11.80 18.72
C LEU A 144 1.92 -11.56 20.00
N THR A 145 0.80 -12.26 20.16
CA THR A 145 -0.12 -12.02 21.28
C THR A 145 0.38 -12.63 22.60
N LYS A 146 1.37 -13.53 22.54
CA LYS A 146 2.03 -14.08 23.74
C LYS A 146 2.68 -12.96 24.55
N SER A 147 2.45 -12.94 25.87
CA SER A 147 2.97 -11.91 26.78
C SER A 147 4.50 -11.78 26.71
N TRP A 148 5.23 -12.89 26.55
CA TRP A 148 6.69 -12.88 26.39
C TRP A 148 7.12 -12.14 25.12
N THR A 149 6.51 -12.47 23.97
CA THR A 149 6.79 -11.80 22.69
C THR A 149 6.48 -10.31 22.77
N LYS A 150 5.38 -9.93 23.43
CA LYS A 150 5.01 -8.52 23.62
C LYS A 150 6.06 -7.74 24.41
N VAL A 151 6.57 -8.32 25.50
CA VAL A 151 7.65 -7.70 26.31
C VAL A 151 8.94 -7.59 25.48
N CYS A 152 9.34 -8.65 24.77
CA CYS A 152 10.52 -8.61 23.91
C CYS A 152 10.41 -7.54 22.81
N VAL A 153 9.26 -7.45 22.13
CA VAL A 153 9.02 -6.44 21.09
C VAL A 153 9.08 -5.03 21.69
N MET A 154 8.49 -4.82 22.87
CA MET A 154 8.51 -3.53 23.55
C MET A 154 9.95 -3.12 23.92
N LEU A 155 10.75 -4.03 24.48
CA LEU A 155 12.16 -3.78 24.77
C LEU A 155 12.97 -3.46 23.51
N LEU A 156 12.73 -4.19 22.41
CA LEU A 156 13.38 -3.94 21.12
C LEU A 156 13.04 -2.54 20.59
N TYR A 157 11.77 -2.13 20.63
CA TYR A 157 11.35 -0.79 20.19
C TYR A 157 11.92 0.32 21.07
N VAL A 158 12.04 0.12 22.38
CA VAL A 158 12.68 1.08 23.29
C VAL A 158 14.18 1.20 22.96
N GLY A 159 14.86 0.08 22.74
CA GLY A 159 16.27 0.08 22.31
C GLY A 159 16.47 0.77 20.97
N TYR A 160 15.59 0.48 19.99
CA TYR A 160 15.60 1.15 18.69
C TYR A 160 15.38 2.66 18.82
N LEU A 161 14.42 3.09 19.65
CA LEU A 161 14.15 4.51 19.89
C LEU A 161 15.34 5.20 20.56
N ALA A 162 15.97 4.58 21.56
CA ALA A 162 17.17 5.10 22.20
C ALA A 162 18.34 5.23 21.19
N GLY A 163 18.53 4.22 20.35
CA GLY A 163 19.53 4.24 19.27
C GLY A 163 19.26 5.34 18.25
N ALA A 164 18.00 5.54 17.85
CA ALA A 164 17.60 6.60 16.94
C ALA A 164 17.86 7.99 17.55
N ILE A 165 17.54 8.19 18.84
CA ILE A 165 17.83 9.45 19.55
C ILE A 165 19.34 9.70 19.60
N TYR A 166 20.13 8.69 19.96
CA TYR A 166 21.59 8.79 19.98
C TYR A 166 22.17 9.11 18.58
N GLY A 167 21.62 8.50 17.53
CA GLY A 167 21.98 8.77 16.14
C GLY A 167 21.65 10.20 15.71
N CYS A 168 20.49 10.74 16.12
CA CYS A 168 20.14 12.13 15.87
C CYS A 168 21.13 13.13 16.52
N LEU A 169 21.74 12.76 17.65
CA LEU A 169 22.75 13.61 18.33
C LEU A 169 24.12 13.58 17.63
N HIS A 170 24.41 12.55 16.85
CA HIS A 170 25.68 12.39 16.10
C HIS A 170 25.53 12.73 14.62
N LEU A 171 24.37 13.23 14.20
CA LEU A 171 24.13 13.60 12.81
C LEU A 171 24.90 14.89 12.49
N GLU A 172 25.92 14.79 11.64
CA GLU A 172 26.63 15.96 11.13
C GLU A 172 25.68 16.82 10.28
N GLN A 173 25.68 18.13 10.52
CA GLN A 173 24.83 19.09 9.81
C GLN A 173 25.55 19.60 8.58
N GLY A 174 25.09 19.22 7.40
CA GLY A 174 25.58 19.74 6.14
C GLY A 174 25.34 18.76 4.99
N ILE A 175 25.19 19.30 3.78
CA ILE A 175 25.33 18.51 2.56
C ILE A 175 26.72 18.85 2.02
N ASP A 176 27.59 17.85 1.86
CA ASP A 176 28.83 18.07 1.13
C ASP A 176 28.46 18.33 -0.33
N MET A 177 28.95 19.44 -0.88
CA MET A 177 28.65 19.84 -2.27
C MET A 177 29.20 18.82 -3.27
N ARG A 178 30.15 17.98 -2.84
CA ARG A 178 30.69 16.85 -3.59
C ARG A 178 29.63 15.79 -3.86
N ASP A 179 28.76 15.50 -2.88
CA ASP A 179 27.72 14.47 -2.98
C ASP A 179 26.53 14.90 -3.87
N LEU A 180 26.45 16.20 -4.21
CA LEU A 180 25.46 16.72 -5.17
C LEU A 180 25.93 16.62 -6.62
N ALA A 181 27.23 16.45 -6.85
CA ALA A 181 27.79 16.29 -8.18
C ALA A 181 27.70 14.83 -8.62
N ALA A 182 27.51 14.59 -9.92
CA ALA A 182 27.66 13.24 -10.45
C ALA A 182 29.10 12.75 -10.20
N ASP A 183 29.26 11.48 -9.85
CA ASP A 183 30.56 10.90 -9.45
C ASP A 183 31.68 11.12 -10.48
N ASP A 184 31.34 11.14 -11.78
CA ASP A 184 32.28 11.37 -12.88
C ASP A 184 32.46 12.85 -13.28
N SER A 185 31.88 13.78 -12.52
CA SER A 185 31.92 15.21 -12.83
C SER A 185 33.27 15.84 -12.49
N TYR A 186 33.73 16.76 -13.34
CA TYR A 186 34.92 17.59 -13.09
C TYR A 186 34.85 18.36 -11.76
N VAL A 187 33.63 18.59 -11.26
CA VAL A 187 33.35 19.29 -10.01
C VAL A 187 33.93 18.53 -8.81
N VAL A 188 33.87 17.19 -8.82
CA VAL A 188 34.42 16.35 -7.74
C VAL A 188 35.95 16.52 -7.67
N ASN A 189 36.63 16.39 -8.81
CA ASN A 189 38.09 16.58 -8.92
C ASN A 189 38.54 18.00 -8.53
N TYR A 190 37.73 19.03 -8.84
CA TYR A 190 38.03 20.41 -8.43
C TYR A 190 37.95 20.60 -6.92
N TYR A 191 36.91 20.06 -6.26
CA TYR A 191 36.80 20.11 -4.81
C TYR A 191 37.87 19.27 -4.10
N ASP A 192 38.24 18.11 -4.65
CA ASP A 192 39.36 17.29 -4.15
C ASP A 192 40.69 18.03 -4.18
N GLY A 193 41.03 18.65 -5.31
CA GLY A 193 42.25 19.43 -5.46
C GLY A 193 42.30 20.64 -4.53
N THR A 194 41.16 21.30 -4.30
CA THR A 194 41.06 22.48 -3.44
C THR A 194 41.21 22.11 -1.96
N VAL A 195 40.62 20.99 -1.53
CA VAL A 195 40.79 20.49 -0.15
C VAL A 195 42.26 20.12 0.07
N GLN A 196 42.91 19.45 -0.88
CA GLN A 196 44.31 19.02 -0.75
C GLN A 196 45.32 20.19 -0.70
N MET A 197 45.00 21.33 -1.31
CA MET A 197 45.84 22.53 -1.28
C MET A 197 45.64 23.38 -0.02
N SER A 198 44.52 23.22 0.70
CA SER A 198 44.25 23.88 1.99
C SER A 198 44.97 23.24 3.18
N TRP A 199 45.51 22.03 3.02
CA TRP A 199 46.25 21.30 4.05
C TRP A 199 47.79 21.51 3.96
N PHE A 200 48.25 22.41 3.08
CA PHE A 200 49.63 22.92 3.00
C PHE A 200 49.66 24.42 3.30
#